data_AF-A0A5P9F357-F1
#
_entry.id   AF-A0A5P9F357-F1
#
_cell.length_a   1.000
_cell.length_b   1.000
_cell.length_c   1.000
_cell.angle_alpha   90.00
_cell.angle_beta   90.00
_cell.angle_gamma   90.00
#
_symmetry.space_group_name_H-M   'P 1'
#
loop_
_entity.id
_entity.type
_entity.pdbx_description
1 polymer ?
#
loop_
_entity_poly.entity_id
_entity_poly.type
_entity_poly.pdbx_seq_one_letter_code
_entity_poly.pdbx_strand_id
1 'polypeptide(L)'
;MKSKNKKTIYCLEYASLPVGSSDMGDIEFCRFYIGHTSRPTVQREGEHRRAAANGDHRDVYVYIRELENRGITWNLETLHEVAPDDDRPWELWAVIEAIREGHDLRNMRQGDSAGFSLDEREVLASDQGIQSVDDIEPGIMRLQKRMKSQNPIHPKRQDDANFTASLKTQVVAILSQLKFLRYVTESVQGEEKVWEVYTLTSEAKEIFAERGMDRAVIAKCIAPIIQKRLNSFEVTKAS
;
A
#
# COMPACT_ATOMS: atom_id res chain seq x y z
N MET A 1 -18.62 23.76 -31.77
CA MET A 1 -17.67 22.64 -31.67
C MET A 1 -18.07 21.80 -30.47
N LYS A 2 -18.34 20.49 -30.62
CA LYS A 2 -18.53 19.61 -29.46
C LYS A 2 -17.16 19.54 -28.77
N SER A 3 -17.08 20.01 -27.53
CA SER A 3 -15.93 19.73 -26.66
C SER A 3 -15.70 18.22 -26.69
N LYS A 4 -14.60 17.75 -27.28
CA LYS A 4 -14.23 16.34 -27.17
C LYS A 4 -14.04 16.08 -25.68
N ASN A 5 -14.85 15.19 -25.10
CA ASN A 5 -14.79 14.92 -23.65
C ASN A 5 -13.36 14.47 -23.31
N LYS A 6 -12.72 15.19 -22.40
CA LYS A 6 -11.39 14.83 -21.87
C LYS A 6 -11.48 13.45 -21.20
N LYS A 7 -10.39 12.68 -21.28
CA LYS A 7 -10.21 11.46 -20.48
C LYS A 7 -9.71 11.91 -19.11
N THR A 8 -10.38 11.49 -18.05
CA THR A 8 -10.00 11.81 -16.68
C THR A 8 -9.36 10.58 -16.06
N ILE A 9 -8.14 10.73 -15.55
CA ILE A 9 -7.53 9.77 -14.62
C ILE A 9 -7.88 10.22 -13.22
N TYR A 10 -8.41 9.31 -12.41
CA TYR A 10 -8.90 9.61 -11.08
C TYR A 10 -8.42 8.58 -10.07
N CYS A 11 -8.42 8.95 -8.80
CA CYS A 11 -8.35 8.01 -7.69
C CYS A 11 -9.65 7.98 -6.89
N LEU A 12 -9.86 6.90 -6.13
CA LEU A 12 -10.70 6.93 -4.95
C LEU A 12 -9.78 6.99 -3.72
N GLU A 13 -10.10 7.88 -2.80
CA GLU A 13 -9.31 8.13 -1.61
C GLU A 13 -10.18 8.45 -0.40
N TYR A 14 -9.61 8.27 0.79
CA TYR A 14 -10.21 8.68 2.05
C TYR A 14 -9.20 9.43 2.90
N ALA A 15 -9.69 10.34 3.71
CA ALA A 15 -8.89 11.03 4.72
C ALA A 15 -8.57 10.06 5.86
N SER A 16 -7.30 9.87 6.16
CA SER A 16 -6.81 9.18 7.35
C SER A 16 -6.16 10.19 8.28
N LEU A 17 -6.48 10.10 9.57
CA LEU A 17 -5.69 10.79 10.58
C LEU A 17 -4.41 9.99 10.84
N PRO A 18 -3.25 10.66 11.00
CA PRO A 18 -2.03 9.96 11.39
C PRO A 18 -2.24 9.27 12.74
N VAL A 19 -1.97 7.96 12.79
CA VAL A 19 -2.14 7.15 14.00
C VAL A 19 -1.20 7.67 15.10
N GLY A 20 -1.74 8.40 16.07
CA GLY A 20 -1.01 8.88 17.25
C GLY A 20 -0.79 10.39 17.35
N SER A 21 -1.41 11.21 16.50
CA SER A 21 -1.40 12.67 16.66
C SER A 21 -2.54 13.13 17.57
N SER A 22 -2.20 13.68 18.74
CA SER A 22 -3.15 14.36 19.64
C SER A 22 -3.43 15.81 19.22
N ASP A 23 -2.64 16.33 18.29
CA ASP A 23 -2.88 17.58 17.59
C ASP A 23 -3.40 17.28 16.20
N MET A 24 -4.20 18.18 15.64
CA MET A 24 -4.74 18.18 14.28
C MET A 24 -3.59 18.12 13.25
N GLY A 25 -2.93 16.97 13.11
CA GLY A 25 -1.91 16.73 12.09
C GLY A 25 -2.52 16.81 10.70
N ASP A 26 -1.68 17.10 9.72
CA ASP A 26 -2.07 17.17 8.32
C ASP A 26 -2.87 15.92 7.93
N ILE A 27 -4.06 16.14 7.38
CA ILE A 27 -4.92 15.06 6.88
C ILE A 27 -4.15 14.32 5.77
N GLU A 28 -3.87 13.04 5.98
CA GLU A 28 -3.24 12.21 4.96
C GLU A 28 -4.34 11.59 4.09
N PHE A 29 -4.27 11.81 2.78
CA PHE A 29 -5.19 11.17 1.84
C PHE A 29 -4.66 9.80 1.42
N CYS A 30 -5.37 8.76 1.79
CA CYS A 30 -5.04 7.38 1.42
C CYS A 30 -5.76 7.00 0.13
N ARG A 31 -5.00 6.95 -0.97
CA ARG A 31 -5.50 6.47 -2.27
C ARG A 31 -5.62 4.94 -2.23
N PHE A 32 -6.75 4.42 -2.69
CA PHE A 32 -7.00 2.98 -2.69
C PHE A 32 -7.54 2.46 -4.02
N TYR A 33 -7.88 3.32 -4.97
CA TYR A 33 -8.24 2.88 -6.31
C TYR A 33 -7.79 3.92 -7.32
N ILE A 34 -7.38 3.49 -8.51
CA ILE A 34 -7.07 4.37 -9.64
C ILE A 34 -7.82 3.86 -10.86
N GLY A 35 -8.39 4.76 -11.64
CA GLY A 35 -8.99 4.39 -12.91
C GLY A 35 -9.06 5.56 -13.86
N HIS A 36 -9.63 5.30 -15.02
CA HIS A 36 -9.94 6.34 -15.98
C HIS A 36 -11.42 6.36 -16.35
N THR A 37 -11.89 7.51 -16.80
CA THR A 37 -13.25 7.70 -17.29
C THR A 37 -13.28 8.77 -18.38
N SER A 38 -14.15 8.62 -19.37
CA SER A 38 -14.50 9.66 -20.34
C SER A 38 -15.81 10.39 -20.00
N ARG A 39 -16.42 10.01 -18.86
CA ARG A 39 -17.63 10.60 -18.29
C ARG A 39 -17.27 11.63 -17.22
N PRO A 40 -18.13 12.62 -16.94
CA PRO A 40 -17.94 13.52 -15.81
C PRO A 40 -17.67 12.74 -14.50
N THR A 41 -16.74 13.24 -13.69
CA THR A 41 -16.30 12.60 -12.45
C THR A 41 -17.45 12.36 -11.48
N VAL A 42 -18.38 13.30 -11.35
CA VAL A 42 -19.62 13.16 -10.54
C VAL A 42 -20.45 11.95 -10.99
N GLN A 43 -20.57 11.72 -12.30
CA GLN A 43 -21.29 10.55 -12.81
C GLN A 43 -20.55 9.26 -12.48
N ARG A 44 -19.21 9.27 -12.63
CA ARG A 44 -18.38 8.11 -12.33
C ARG A 44 -18.36 7.76 -10.85
N GLU A 45 -18.34 8.76 -9.97
CA GLU A 45 -18.47 8.58 -8.54
C GLU A 45 -19.82 7.94 -8.18
N GLY A 46 -20.92 8.44 -8.79
CA GLY A 46 -22.25 7.85 -8.63
C GLY A 46 -22.36 6.41 -9.16
N GLU A 47 -21.55 6.02 -10.15
CA GLU A 47 -21.42 4.61 -10.56
C GLU A 47 -20.74 3.77 -9.48
N HIS A 48 -19.64 4.26 -8.89
CA HIS A 48 -18.96 3.55 -7.80
C HIS A 48 -19.84 3.36 -6.58
N ARG A 49 -20.55 4.42 -6.15
CA ARG A 49 -21.50 4.35 -5.03
C ARG A 49 -22.60 3.31 -5.28
N ARG A 50 -23.18 3.30 -6.49
CA ARG A 50 -24.19 2.30 -6.86
C ARG A 50 -23.64 0.88 -6.92
N ALA A 51 -22.43 0.69 -7.47
CA ALA A 51 -21.80 -0.63 -7.53
C ALA A 51 -21.49 -1.18 -6.13
N ALA A 52 -21.00 -0.33 -5.22
CA ALA A 52 -20.79 -0.69 -3.82
C ALA A 52 -22.11 -1.10 -3.15
N ALA A 53 -23.16 -0.27 -3.27
CA ALA A 53 -24.47 -0.52 -2.67
C ALA A 53 -25.14 -1.80 -3.20
N ASN A 54 -24.97 -2.10 -4.49
CA ASN A 54 -25.55 -3.29 -5.13
C ASN A 54 -24.78 -4.59 -4.84
N GLY A 55 -23.73 -4.55 -4.00
CA GLY A 55 -23.00 -5.75 -3.59
C GLY A 55 -22.01 -6.26 -4.63
N ASP A 56 -21.50 -5.41 -5.54
CA ASP A 56 -20.46 -5.82 -6.50
C ASP A 56 -19.26 -6.45 -5.76
N HIS A 57 -18.80 -7.59 -6.27
CA HIS A 57 -17.80 -8.43 -5.62
C HIS A 57 -16.36 -8.04 -5.95
N ARG A 58 -16.12 -7.06 -6.84
CA ARG A 58 -14.77 -6.56 -7.09
C ARG A 58 -14.18 -5.95 -5.81
N ASP A 59 -12.89 -6.21 -5.58
CA ASP A 59 -12.19 -5.86 -4.33
C ASP A 59 -12.35 -4.39 -3.92
N VAL A 60 -12.36 -3.46 -4.89
CA VAL A 60 -12.60 -2.03 -4.64
C VAL A 60 -13.94 -1.77 -3.94
N TYR A 61 -15.01 -2.47 -4.33
CA TYR A 61 -16.33 -2.26 -3.76
C TYR A 61 -16.50 -2.98 -2.44
N VAL A 62 -15.84 -4.12 -2.26
CA VAL A 62 -15.71 -4.75 -0.93
C VAL A 62 -15.05 -3.76 0.02
N TYR A 63 -13.94 -3.14 -0.39
CA TYR A 63 -13.21 -2.18 0.43
C TYR A 63 -13.99 -0.89 0.69
N ILE A 64 -14.72 -0.36 -0.31
CA ILE A 64 -15.64 0.78 -0.11
C ILE A 64 -16.65 0.47 0.99
N ARG A 65 -17.31 -0.71 0.93
CA ARG A 65 -18.27 -1.11 1.97
C ARG A 65 -17.61 -1.25 3.34
N GLU A 66 -16.37 -1.75 3.41
CA GLU A 66 -15.62 -1.81 4.68
C GLU A 66 -15.33 -0.42 5.25
N LEU A 67 -14.96 0.56 4.42
CA LEU A 67 -14.76 1.95 4.83
C LEU A 67 -16.07 2.56 5.34
N GLU A 68 -17.16 2.40 4.58
CA GLU A 68 -18.48 2.92 4.93
C GLU A 68 -19.01 2.31 6.24
N ASN A 69 -18.81 1.00 6.44
CA ASN A 69 -19.16 0.32 7.70
C ASN A 69 -18.37 0.84 8.91
N ARG A 70 -17.19 1.41 8.69
CA ARG A 70 -16.36 2.06 9.73
C ARG A 70 -16.69 3.55 9.90
N GLY A 71 -17.67 4.08 9.16
CA GLY A 71 -18.01 5.50 9.15
C GLY A 71 -16.96 6.37 8.43
N ILE A 72 -16.09 5.77 7.62
CA ILE A 72 -15.05 6.49 6.87
C ILE A 72 -15.64 6.93 5.53
N THR A 73 -15.60 8.23 5.27
CA THR A 73 -16.02 8.80 3.98
C THR A 73 -14.88 8.70 2.98
N TRP A 74 -15.23 8.34 1.74
CA TRP A 74 -14.33 8.32 0.60
C TRP A 74 -14.88 9.22 -0.51
N ASN A 75 -13.98 9.74 -1.34
CA ASN A 75 -14.28 10.61 -2.47
C ASN A 75 -13.52 10.15 -3.73
N LEU A 76 -13.96 10.65 -4.87
CA LEU A 76 -13.25 10.53 -6.14
C LEU A 76 -12.48 11.83 -6.39
N GLU A 77 -11.17 11.74 -6.58
CA GLU A 77 -10.31 12.88 -6.88
C GLU A 77 -9.71 12.77 -8.28
N THR A 78 -9.61 13.90 -8.98
CA THR A 78 -9.03 13.94 -10.33
C THR A 78 -7.51 14.06 -10.23
N LEU A 79 -6.79 13.10 -10.80
CA LEU A 79 -5.33 13.12 -10.84
C LEU A 79 -4.84 13.85 -12.09
N HIS A 80 -5.39 13.49 -13.26
CA HIS A 80 -5.00 14.07 -14.54
C HIS A 80 -6.21 14.25 -15.46
N GLU A 81 -6.26 15.41 -16.11
CA GLU A 81 -7.11 15.62 -17.28
C GLU A 81 -6.27 15.42 -18.55
N VAL A 82 -6.65 14.43 -19.34
CA VAL A 82 -5.90 13.97 -20.50
C VAL A 82 -6.71 14.21 -21.77
N ALA A 83 -6.03 14.60 -22.83
CA ALA A 83 -6.67 14.76 -24.13
C ALA A 83 -7.23 13.39 -24.60
N PRO A 84 -8.40 13.34 -25.25
CA PRO A 84 -9.03 12.07 -25.61
C PRO A 84 -8.26 11.28 -26.68
N ASP A 85 -7.34 11.93 -27.40
CA ASP A 85 -6.42 11.36 -28.39
C ASP A 85 -5.02 11.11 -27.83
N ASP A 86 -4.80 11.31 -26.53
CA ASP A 86 -3.56 10.98 -25.86
C ASP A 86 -3.63 9.53 -25.33
N ASP A 87 -3.03 8.64 -26.10
CA ASP A 87 -3.01 7.19 -25.88
C ASP A 87 -1.94 6.74 -24.88
N ARG A 88 -1.19 7.68 -24.29
CA ARG A 88 -0.15 7.35 -23.31
C ARG A 88 -0.75 6.65 -22.09
N PRO A 89 0.04 5.79 -21.40
CA PRO A 89 -0.44 4.93 -20.32
C PRO A 89 -0.60 5.68 -18.98
N TRP A 90 -1.36 6.78 -18.99
CA TRP A 90 -1.57 7.67 -17.85
C TRP A 90 -2.14 6.99 -16.60
N GLU A 91 -3.02 5.99 -16.76
CA GLU A 91 -3.52 5.22 -15.62
C GLU A 91 -2.40 4.44 -14.93
N LEU A 92 -1.50 3.81 -15.71
CA LEU A 92 -0.38 3.05 -15.17
C LEU A 92 0.66 3.97 -14.53
N TRP A 93 0.88 5.15 -15.11
CA TRP A 93 1.71 6.19 -14.50
C TRP A 93 1.17 6.59 -13.12
N ALA A 94 -0.12 6.93 -13.01
CA ALA A 94 -0.74 7.26 -11.74
C ALA A 94 -0.66 6.11 -10.71
N VAL A 95 -0.78 4.86 -11.17
CA VAL A 95 -0.57 3.67 -10.31
C VAL A 95 0.86 3.62 -9.77
N ILE A 96 1.86 3.87 -10.61
CA ILE A 96 3.27 3.89 -10.20
C ILE A 96 3.54 5.00 -9.19
N GLU A 97 3.01 6.21 -9.41
CA GLU A 97 3.13 7.32 -8.47
C GLU A 97 2.53 6.95 -7.11
N ALA A 98 1.31 6.42 -7.09
CA ALA A 98 0.65 6.05 -5.84
C ALA A 98 1.41 4.94 -5.08
N ILE A 99 1.99 3.95 -5.77
CA ILE A 99 2.82 2.92 -5.15
C ILE A 99 4.10 3.54 -4.55
N ARG A 100 4.74 4.49 -5.24
CA ARG A 100 5.94 5.19 -4.76
C ARG A 100 5.64 6.02 -3.51
N GLU A 101 4.50 6.71 -3.50
CA GLU A 101 3.99 7.44 -2.33
C GLU A 101 3.65 6.49 -1.16
N GLY A 102 3.37 5.22 -1.46
CA GLY A 102 3.15 4.18 -0.45
C GLY A 102 1.69 3.83 -0.20
N HIS A 103 0.82 4.17 -1.14
CA HIS A 103 -0.58 3.83 -1.07
C HIS A 103 -0.84 2.34 -1.36
N ASP A 104 -1.76 1.74 -0.60
CA ASP A 104 -2.20 0.35 -0.76
C ASP A 104 -3.44 0.30 -1.66
N LEU A 105 -3.20 0.16 -2.97
CA LEU A 105 -4.26 0.16 -3.97
C LEU A 105 -5.08 -1.15 -3.92
N ARG A 106 -6.37 -1.08 -4.25
CA ARG A 106 -7.33 -2.19 -4.33
C ARG A 106 -7.64 -2.59 -5.78
N ASN A 107 -6.92 -2.03 -6.74
CA ASN A 107 -7.02 -2.33 -8.18
C ASN A 107 -6.59 -3.77 -8.56
N MET A 108 -6.30 -4.63 -7.59
CA MET A 108 -5.15 -5.54 -7.70
C MET A 108 -5.45 -6.99 -8.12
N ARG A 109 -6.69 -7.34 -8.45
CA ARG A 109 -6.97 -8.69 -9.00
C ARG A 109 -7.07 -8.79 -10.51
N GLN A 110 -7.54 -7.73 -11.19
CA GLN A 110 -7.52 -7.53 -12.65
C GLN A 110 -8.40 -6.30 -12.93
N GLY A 111 -7.78 -5.13 -13.08
CA GLY A 111 -8.46 -3.97 -13.67
C GLY A 111 -8.29 -4.02 -15.18
N ASP A 112 -9.39 -3.84 -15.92
CA ASP A 112 -9.61 -4.08 -17.36
C ASP A 112 -8.65 -3.41 -18.37
N SER A 113 -7.58 -2.72 -17.94
CA SER A 113 -6.66 -2.01 -18.86
C SER A 113 -5.16 -2.21 -18.62
N ALA A 114 -4.73 -2.75 -17.49
CA ALA A 114 -3.31 -2.96 -17.23
C ALA A 114 -3.08 -4.43 -16.87
N GLY A 115 -2.81 -5.25 -17.90
CA GLY A 115 -2.48 -6.67 -17.82
C GLY A 115 -1.20 -7.01 -17.06
N PHE A 116 -0.83 -6.20 -16.08
CA PHE A 116 0.26 -6.38 -15.13
C PHE A 116 -0.29 -6.79 -13.78
N SER A 117 0.29 -7.84 -13.21
CA SER A 117 0.14 -8.28 -11.83
C SER A 117 0.63 -7.22 -10.84
N LEU A 118 0.34 -7.43 -9.55
CA LEU A 118 0.85 -6.57 -8.47
C LEU A 118 2.39 -6.50 -8.48
N ASP A 119 3.04 -7.66 -8.55
CA ASP A 119 4.50 -7.77 -8.54
C ASP A 119 5.13 -6.99 -9.70
N GLU A 120 4.56 -7.09 -10.90
CA GLU A 120 5.06 -6.35 -12.07
C GLU A 120 4.94 -4.83 -11.89
N ARG A 121 3.87 -4.36 -11.24
CA ARG A 121 3.68 -2.93 -10.94
C ARG A 121 4.64 -2.43 -9.87
N GLU A 122 4.90 -3.21 -8.83
CA GLU A 122 5.91 -2.87 -7.82
C GLU A 122 7.32 -2.80 -8.42
N VAL A 123 7.64 -3.71 -9.35
CA VAL A 123 8.90 -3.68 -10.09
C VAL A 123 9.00 -2.44 -10.97
N LEU A 124 7.93 -2.07 -11.70
CA LEU A 124 7.89 -0.83 -12.47
C LEU A 124 8.02 0.40 -11.56
N ALA A 125 7.32 0.43 -10.43
CA ALA A 125 7.41 1.53 -9.48
C ALA A 125 8.82 1.70 -8.89
N SER A 126 9.56 0.59 -8.75
CA SER A 126 10.95 0.56 -8.29
C SER A 126 11.97 0.93 -9.38
N ASP A 127 11.57 1.02 -10.65
CA ASP A 127 12.45 1.42 -11.75
C ASP A 127 12.68 2.95 -11.72
N GLN A 128 13.87 3.36 -11.28
CA GLN A 128 14.28 4.77 -11.24
C GLN A 128 14.37 5.42 -12.64
N GLY A 129 14.39 4.62 -13.70
CA GLY A 129 14.36 5.08 -15.08
C GLY A 129 12.94 5.40 -15.60
N ILE A 130 11.91 5.27 -14.78
CA ILE A 130 10.54 5.73 -15.10
C ILE A 130 10.27 7.02 -14.31
N GLN A 131 10.40 8.18 -14.94
CA GLN A 131 10.25 9.49 -14.27
C GLN A 131 9.05 10.27 -14.79
N SER A 132 8.45 9.82 -15.89
CA SER A 132 7.28 10.41 -16.52
C SER A 132 6.41 9.34 -17.19
N VAL A 133 5.22 9.74 -17.63
CA VAL A 133 4.32 8.87 -18.42
C VAL A 133 4.99 8.36 -19.71
N ASP A 134 5.90 9.15 -20.30
CA ASP A 134 6.60 8.79 -21.55
C ASP A 134 7.62 7.67 -21.33
N ASP A 135 8.09 7.47 -20.10
CA ASP A 135 9.07 6.42 -19.75
C ASP A 135 8.41 5.06 -19.47
N ILE A 136 7.08 5.00 -19.37
CA ILE A 136 6.35 3.79 -18.99
C ILE A 136 6.56 2.68 -20.02
N GLU A 137 6.38 2.96 -21.30
CA GLU A 137 6.55 1.97 -22.35
C GLU A 137 8.00 1.44 -22.43
N PRO A 138 9.04 2.31 -22.43
CA PRO A 138 10.42 1.85 -22.26
C PRO A 138 10.63 1.00 -21.01
N GLY A 139 10.02 1.37 -19.88
CA GLY A 139 10.06 0.62 -18.62
C GLY A 139 9.46 -0.77 -18.74
N ILE A 140 8.29 -0.89 -19.36
CA ILE A 140 7.63 -2.17 -19.67
C ILE A 140 8.52 -3.02 -20.57
N MET A 141 9.11 -2.46 -21.62
CA MET A 141 10.01 -3.20 -22.50
C MET A 141 11.24 -3.71 -21.75
N ARG A 142 11.82 -2.91 -20.85
CA ARG A 142 12.92 -3.34 -19.97
C ARG A 142 12.48 -4.50 -19.06
N LEU A 143 11.30 -4.41 -18.45
CA LEU A 143 10.74 -5.46 -17.61
C LEU A 143 10.53 -6.76 -18.40
N GLN A 144 9.85 -6.69 -19.53
CA GLN A 144 9.61 -7.85 -20.39
C GLN A 144 10.92 -8.48 -20.89
N LYS A 145 11.93 -7.67 -21.22
CA LYS A 145 13.26 -8.16 -21.59
C LYS A 145 13.93 -8.90 -20.43
N ARG A 146 13.86 -8.36 -19.21
CA ARG A 146 14.36 -9.04 -18.00
C ARG A 146 13.64 -10.38 -17.80
N MET A 147 12.31 -10.40 -17.89
CA MET A 147 11.49 -11.61 -17.73
C MET A 147 11.74 -12.66 -18.82
N LYS A 148 12.08 -12.26 -20.05
CA LYS A 148 12.45 -13.17 -21.15
C LYS A 148 13.89 -13.67 -21.06
N SER A 149 14.80 -12.87 -20.50
CA SER A 149 16.22 -13.21 -20.36
C SER A 149 16.50 -14.09 -19.15
N GLN A 150 15.63 -14.05 -18.15
CA GLN A 150 15.53 -15.10 -17.15
C GLN A 150 14.77 -16.25 -17.82
N ASN A 151 15.35 -17.46 -17.84
CA ASN A 151 14.60 -18.68 -18.20
C ASN A 151 13.23 -18.62 -17.50
N PRO A 152 12.14 -19.10 -18.11
CA PRO A 152 10.86 -19.14 -17.44
C PRO A 152 11.04 -20.06 -16.23
N ILE A 153 11.36 -19.47 -15.09
CA ILE A 153 10.71 -19.85 -13.86
C ILE A 153 9.26 -19.52 -14.20
N HIS A 154 8.56 -20.47 -14.84
CA HIS A 154 7.23 -20.75 -14.35
C HIS A 154 7.41 -20.72 -12.84
N PRO A 155 6.76 -19.83 -12.09
CA PRO A 155 6.49 -20.17 -10.73
C PRO A 155 5.69 -21.45 -10.90
N LYS A 156 6.37 -22.61 -10.76
CA LYS A 156 5.69 -23.78 -10.27
C LYS A 156 4.90 -23.20 -9.12
N ARG A 157 3.58 -23.31 -9.19
CA ARG A 157 2.77 -23.38 -8.00
C ARG A 157 3.42 -24.48 -7.16
N GLN A 158 4.39 -24.07 -6.39
CA GLN A 158 4.77 -24.72 -5.17
C GLN A 158 3.75 -24.13 -4.23
N ASP A 159 2.75 -24.96 -3.95
CA ASP A 159 1.85 -24.79 -2.83
C ASP A 159 2.70 -24.76 -1.56
N ASP A 160 3.40 -23.66 -1.33
CA ASP A 160 4.17 -23.38 -0.14
C ASP A 160 3.79 -21.96 0.29
N ALA A 161 2.90 -21.91 1.25
CA ALA A 161 2.51 -20.73 2.00
C ALA A 161 3.76 -19.98 2.48
N ASN A 162 4.18 -18.93 1.77
CA ASN A 162 5.09 -17.89 2.26
C ASN A 162 5.07 -16.68 1.33
N PHE A 163 3.90 -16.03 1.22
CA PHE A 163 3.85 -14.62 0.85
C PHE A 163 4.59 -13.84 1.95
N THR A 164 5.89 -13.66 1.80
CA THR A 164 6.65 -12.78 2.67
C THR A 164 6.37 -11.37 2.19
N ALA A 165 5.31 -10.74 2.72
CA ALA A 165 4.94 -9.37 2.40
C ALA A 165 6.17 -8.44 2.48
N SER A 166 6.24 -7.38 1.68
CA SER A 166 7.39 -6.45 1.74
C SER A 166 7.59 -5.93 3.18
N LEU A 167 8.83 -5.55 3.55
CA LEU A 167 9.09 -5.00 4.89
C LEU A 167 8.17 -3.82 5.19
N LYS A 168 7.90 -2.97 4.20
CA LYS A 168 6.97 -1.83 4.32
C LYS A 168 5.56 -2.32 4.66
N THR A 169 5.06 -3.31 3.94
CA THR A 169 3.74 -3.92 4.19
C THR A 169 3.66 -4.58 5.56
N GLN A 170 4.70 -5.29 5.98
CA GLN A 170 4.77 -5.91 7.32
C GLN A 170 4.75 -4.84 8.42
N VAL A 171 5.54 -3.78 8.26
CA VAL A 171 5.60 -2.66 9.23
C VAL A 171 4.24 -1.98 9.35
N VAL A 172 3.57 -1.68 8.23
CA VAL A 172 2.23 -1.08 8.22
C VAL A 172 1.19 -1.99 8.89
N ALA A 173 1.22 -3.30 8.59
CA ALA A 173 0.32 -4.27 9.21
C ALA A 173 0.56 -4.44 10.72
N ILE A 174 1.81 -4.32 11.17
CA ILE A 174 2.17 -4.36 12.60
C ILE A 174 1.72 -3.06 13.28
N LEU A 175 1.97 -1.91 12.67
CA LEU A 175 1.56 -0.60 13.21
C LEU A 175 0.06 -0.50 13.44
N SER A 176 -0.75 -1.03 12.53
CA SER A 176 -2.22 -1.01 12.66
C SER A 176 -2.74 -1.91 13.79
N GLN A 177 -1.94 -2.89 14.23
CA GLN A 177 -2.28 -3.83 15.28
C GLN A 177 -1.61 -3.52 16.62
N LEU A 178 -0.53 -2.74 16.62
CA LEU A 178 0.27 -2.41 17.79
C LEU A 178 -0.50 -1.50 18.75
N LYS A 179 -0.96 -2.05 19.87
CA LYS A 179 -1.71 -1.35 20.91
C LYS A 179 -0.85 -1.17 22.16
N PHE A 180 -0.77 0.06 22.64
CA PHE A 180 -0.16 0.35 23.95
C PHE A 180 -1.02 -0.24 25.07
N LEU A 181 -0.38 -0.83 26.08
CA LEU A 181 -1.04 -1.41 27.25
C LEU A 181 -0.73 -0.61 28.51
N ARG A 182 0.55 -0.50 28.88
CA ARG A 182 0.98 0.08 30.17
C ARG A 182 2.46 0.43 30.17
N TYR A 183 2.87 1.15 31.21
CA TYR A 183 4.27 1.29 31.58
C TYR A 183 4.67 0.23 32.61
N VAL A 184 5.90 -0.26 32.52
CA VAL A 184 6.52 -1.15 33.51
C VAL A 184 7.87 -0.57 33.89
N THR A 185 8.16 -0.46 35.18
CA THR A 185 9.49 -0.08 35.67
C THR A 185 10.22 -1.34 36.14
N GLU A 186 11.46 -1.52 35.69
CA GLU A 186 12.31 -2.64 36.08
C GLU A 186 13.70 -2.12 36.47
N SER A 187 14.29 -2.71 37.50
CA SER A 187 15.68 -2.41 37.85
C SER A 187 16.61 -3.33 37.06
N VAL A 188 17.40 -2.75 36.17
CA VAL A 188 18.38 -3.46 35.34
C VAL A 188 19.76 -2.94 35.71
N GLN A 189 20.61 -3.82 36.28
CA GLN A 189 21.96 -3.48 36.71
C GLN A 189 22.05 -2.31 37.72
N GLY A 190 21.00 -2.12 38.54
CA GLY A 190 20.94 -1.06 39.54
C GLY A 190 20.38 0.28 39.04
N GLU A 191 20.03 0.38 37.76
CA GLU A 191 19.33 1.53 37.19
C GLU A 191 17.84 1.21 36.98
N GLU A 192 16.96 2.15 37.31
CA GLU A 192 15.54 2.02 37.00
C GLU A 192 15.31 2.33 35.53
N LYS A 193 14.87 1.33 34.77
CA LYS A 193 14.42 1.47 33.38
C LYS A 193 12.90 1.47 33.32
N VAL A 194 12.35 2.37 32.50
CA VAL A 194 10.91 2.42 32.21
C VAL A 194 10.68 1.87 30.81
N TRP A 195 9.81 0.86 30.74
CA TRP A 195 9.38 0.20 29.52
C TRP A 195 7.96 0.60 29.16
N GLU A 196 7.73 0.84 27.87
CA GLU A 196 6.40 0.88 27.27
C GLU A 196 6.02 -0.51 26.78
N VAL A 197 4.89 -1.02 27.26
CA VAL A 197 4.41 -2.36 26.95
C VAL A 197 3.31 -2.29 25.90
N TYR A 198 3.48 -3.02 24.81
CA TYR A 198 2.55 -3.10 23.68
C TYR A 198 2.06 -4.54 23.46
N THR A 199 0.99 -4.69 22.68
CA THR A 199 0.52 -5.97 22.14
C THR A 199 0.08 -5.83 20.68
N LEU A 200 0.05 -6.93 19.93
CA LEU A 200 -0.48 -6.98 18.57
C LEU A 200 -1.92 -7.51 18.51
N THR A 201 -2.33 -8.34 19.48
CA THR A 201 -3.71 -8.83 19.62
C THR A 201 -4.02 -9.08 21.10
N SER A 202 -5.28 -9.22 21.48
CA SER A 202 -5.70 -9.48 22.87
C SER A 202 -5.12 -10.77 23.48
N GLU A 203 -4.55 -11.65 22.65
CA GLU A 203 -3.97 -12.94 23.06
C GLU A 203 -2.45 -13.03 22.76
N ALA A 204 -1.82 -11.96 22.25
CA ALA A 204 -0.41 -11.96 21.87
C ALA A 204 0.55 -11.70 23.03
N LYS A 205 1.80 -12.13 22.83
CA LYS A 205 2.95 -11.84 23.71
C LYS A 205 3.14 -10.32 23.85
N GLU A 206 3.45 -9.90 25.07
CA GLU A 206 3.77 -8.51 25.38
C GLU A 206 5.11 -8.10 24.76
N ILE A 207 5.13 -6.90 24.20
CA ILE A 207 6.29 -6.29 23.57
C ILE A 207 6.77 -5.15 24.47
N PHE A 208 8.01 -5.23 24.94
CA PHE A 208 8.63 -4.20 25.77
C PHE A 208 9.51 -3.32 24.90
N ALA A 209 9.24 -2.02 24.89
CA ALA A 209 10.05 -1.02 24.21
C ALA A 209 10.57 -0.01 25.23
N GLU A 210 11.80 0.49 25.04
CA GLU A 210 12.30 1.57 25.91
C GLU A 210 11.41 2.81 25.75
N ARG A 211 11.18 3.51 26.86
CA ARG A 211 10.30 4.69 26.88
C ARG A 211 10.73 5.73 25.84
N GLY A 212 9.77 6.19 25.03
CA GLY A 212 10.01 7.16 23.96
C GLY A 212 10.52 6.57 22.64
N MET A 213 10.62 5.24 22.53
CA MET A 213 10.93 4.59 21.25
C MET A 213 9.80 4.78 20.24
N ASP A 214 10.15 5.20 19.03
CA ASP A 214 9.19 5.42 17.96
C ASP A 214 8.45 4.12 17.56
N ARG A 215 7.12 4.19 17.39
CA ARG A 215 6.28 3.02 17.09
C ARG A 215 6.62 2.36 15.75
N ALA A 216 7.09 3.11 14.76
CA ALA A 216 7.57 2.55 13.50
C ALA A 216 8.92 1.83 13.68
N VAL A 217 9.77 2.28 14.60
CA VAL A 217 10.98 1.56 15.01
C VAL A 217 10.61 0.24 15.70
N ILE A 218 9.67 0.28 16.65
CA ILE A 218 9.13 -0.93 17.31
C ILE A 218 8.58 -1.92 16.27
N ALA A 219 7.75 -1.45 15.35
CA ALA A 219 7.16 -2.28 14.30
C ALA A 219 8.20 -2.89 13.35
N LYS A 220 9.26 -2.15 13.01
CA LYS A 220 10.40 -2.68 12.23
C LYS A 220 11.12 -3.79 12.99
N CYS A 221 11.34 -3.65 14.29
CA CYS A 221 12.00 -4.68 15.10
C CYS A 221 11.19 -6.00 15.19
N ILE A 222 9.86 -5.90 15.15
CA ILE A 222 8.95 -7.06 15.22
C ILE A 222 8.73 -7.69 13.83
N ALA A 223 8.97 -6.95 12.75
CA ALA A 223 8.73 -7.44 11.40
C ALA A 223 9.48 -8.76 11.15
N PRO A 224 8.78 -9.85 10.79
CA PRO A 224 9.38 -11.18 10.62
C PRO A 224 10.61 -11.19 9.71
N ILE A 225 10.64 -10.32 8.70
CA ILE A 225 11.77 -10.20 7.78
C ILE A 225 13.03 -9.61 8.43
N ILE A 226 12.90 -8.69 9.39
CA ILE A 226 14.01 -8.14 10.17
C ILE A 226 14.45 -9.16 11.23
N GLN A 227 13.51 -9.83 11.89
CA GLN A 227 13.84 -10.84 12.90
C GLN A 227 14.58 -12.05 12.31
N LYS A 228 14.18 -12.51 11.11
CA LYS A 228 14.94 -13.53 10.36
C LYS A 228 16.35 -13.06 10.00
N ARG A 229 16.53 -11.78 9.61
CA ARG A 229 17.85 -11.21 9.29
C ARG A 229 18.73 -11.11 10.54
N LEU A 230 18.23 -10.58 11.64
CA LEU A 230 18.97 -10.48 12.90
C LEU A 230 19.41 -11.86 13.41
N ASN A 231 18.51 -12.85 13.41
CA ASN A 231 18.85 -14.22 13.79
C ASN A 231 19.92 -14.82 12.85
N SER A 232 19.87 -14.53 11.55
CA SER A 232 20.90 -14.99 10.61
C SER A 232 22.27 -14.35 10.87
N PHE A 233 22.30 -13.08 11.29
CA PHE A 233 23.53 -12.35 11.66
C PHE A 233 24.12 -12.82 13.00
N GLU A 234 23.29 -13.21 13.97
CA GLU A 234 23.77 -13.79 15.24
C GLU A 234 24.37 -15.18 15.03
N VAL A 235 23.79 -15.99 14.14
CA VAL A 235 24.36 -17.29 13.77
C VAL A 235 25.70 -17.14 13.03
N THR A 236 25.89 -16.08 12.23
CA THR A 236 27.18 -15.85 11.55
C THR A 236 28.27 -15.27 12.47
N LYS A 237 27.90 -14.62 13.58
CA LYS A 237 28.88 -14.14 14.58
C LYS A 237 29.30 -15.21 15.59
N ALA A 238 28.61 -16.35 15.64
CA ALA A 238 28.90 -17.47 16.52
C ALA A 238 29.70 -18.61 15.83
N SER A 239 30.30 -18.35 14.66
CA SER A 239 31.13 -19.30 13.91
C SER A 239 32.61 -18.89 13.90
#